data_AF-A0A970JDT2-F1
#
_entry.id   AF-A0A970JDT2-F1
#
_cell.length_a   1.000
_cell.length_b   1.000
_cell.length_c   1.000
_cell.angle_alpha   90.00
_cell.angle_beta   90.00
_cell.angle_gamma   90.00
#
_symmetry.space_group_name_H-M   'P 1'
#
loop_
_entity.id
_entity.type
_entity.pdbx_description
1 polymer ?
#
loop_
_entity_poly.entity_id
_entity_poly.type
_entity_poly.pdbx_seq_one_letter_code
_entity_poly.pdbx_strand_id
1 'polypeptide(L)'
;MTSDELNFYNFLKSHTSNKAIVFSKVPVKNLINGKPNKRISNTLVDFVLIHPLTAQILCAVDLYYNEEDLFAKASHYKKPIFKLAQIPLYYIQIKPSYTSADIYPITKAIQDAKLKSVVLDKKIEIVQTAAK
;
A
#
# COMPACT_ATOMS: atom_id res chain seq x y z
N MET A 1 8.89 13.10 -7.46
CA MET A 1 8.63 11.87 -8.24
C MET A 1 9.48 11.96 -9.49
N THR A 2 10.22 10.91 -9.86
CA THR A 2 11.02 10.88 -11.09
C THR A 2 10.13 10.64 -12.33
N SER A 3 10.67 10.82 -13.53
CA SER A 3 9.95 10.52 -14.78
C SER A 3 9.52 9.05 -14.87
N ASP A 4 10.40 8.13 -14.45
CA ASP A 4 10.10 6.69 -14.43
C ASP A 4 8.99 6.34 -13.42
N GLU A 5 9.04 6.95 -12.23
CA GLU A 5 8.00 6.81 -11.22
C GLU A 5 6.66 7.35 -11.72
N LEU A 6 6.67 8.48 -12.44
CA LEU A 6 5.46 9.05 -13.03
C LEU A 6 4.89 8.15 -14.14
N ASN A 7 5.75 7.57 -14.97
CA ASN A 7 5.34 6.61 -16.01
C ASN A 7 4.62 5.40 -15.38
N PHE A 8 5.23 4.80 -14.34
CA PHE A 8 4.60 3.71 -13.61
C PHE A 8 3.30 4.14 -12.93
N TYR A 9 3.29 5.30 -12.26
CA TYR A 9 2.10 5.82 -11.59
C TYR A 9 0.91 5.96 -12.54
N ASN A 10 1.12 6.55 -13.72
CA ASN A 10 0.08 6.72 -14.72
C ASN A 10 -0.46 5.37 -15.22
N PHE A 11 0.45 4.42 -15.48
CA PHE A 11 0.07 3.07 -15.88
C PHE A 11 -0.72 2.33 -14.78
N LEU A 12 -0.24 2.38 -13.54
CA LEU A 12 -0.90 1.76 -12.39
C LEU A 12 -2.30 2.37 -12.16
N LYS A 13 -2.41 3.69 -12.27
CA LYS A 13 -3.66 4.42 -12.04
C LYS A 13 -4.72 4.08 -13.10
N SER A 14 -4.33 3.93 -14.37
CA SER A 14 -5.28 3.55 -15.42
C SER A 14 -5.88 2.14 -15.21
N HIS A 15 -5.18 1.26 -14.49
CA HIS A 15 -5.63 -0.11 -14.21
C HIS A 15 -6.28 -0.30 -12.82
N THR A 16 -6.09 0.67 -11.91
CA THR A 16 -6.64 0.62 -10.55
C THR A 16 -7.68 1.71 -10.28
N SER A 17 -8.06 2.47 -11.31
CA SER A 17 -9.05 3.54 -11.24
C SER A 17 -10.33 3.08 -10.53
N ASN A 18 -10.82 3.90 -9.59
CA ASN A 18 -11.96 3.66 -8.70
C ASN A 18 -11.83 2.49 -7.72
N LYS A 19 -10.80 1.65 -7.81
CA LYS A 19 -10.56 0.50 -6.92
C LYS A 19 -9.53 0.79 -5.84
N ALA A 20 -8.62 1.72 -6.10
CA ALA A 20 -7.60 2.15 -5.14
C ALA A 20 -7.27 3.63 -5.29
N ILE A 21 -6.91 4.27 -4.17
CA ILE A 21 -6.23 5.57 -4.12
C ILE A 21 -4.74 5.28 -4.03
N VAL A 22 -3.94 5.93 -4.88
CA VAL A 22 -2.48 5.74 -4.93
C VAL A 22 -1.79 6.95 -4.29
N PHE A 23 -1.04 6.71 -3.22
CA PHE A 23 -0.15 7.69 -2.60
C PHE A 23 1.29 7.39 -2.98
N SER A 24 2.07 8.43 -3.27
CA SER A 24 3.49 8.29 -3.60
C SER A 24 4.39 8.69 -2.44
N LYS A 25 5.59 8.08 -2.38
CA LYS A 25 6.67 8.47 -1.45
C LYS A 25 6.23 8.48 0.00
N VAL A 26 5.62 7.38 0.43
CA VAL A 26 5.04 7.26 1.77
C VAL A 26 6.10 6.79 2.76
N PRO A 27 6.30 7.49 3.89
CA PRO A 27 7.19 7.01 4.94
C PRO A 27 6.69 5.68 5.51
N VAL A 28 7.58 4.69 5.62
CA VAL A 28 7.26 3.36 6.16
C VAL A 28 6.73 3.45 7.60
N LYS A 29 7.24 4.41 8.39
CA LYS A 29 6.73 4.69 9.74
C LYS A 29 5.23 5.03 9.80
N ASN A 30 4.64 5.54 8.71
CA ASN A 30 3.22 5.87 8.66
C ASN A 30 2.35 4.64 8.34
N LEU A 31 2.96 3.52 7.96
CA LEU A 31 2.27 2.30 7.52
C LEU A 31 2.22 1.23 8.61
N ILE A 32 2.94 1.42 9.72
CA ILE A 32 3.12 0.42 10.77
C ILE A 32 2.82 1.00 12.14
N ASN A 33 2.20 0.19 12.99
CA ASN A 33 2.01 0.54 14.40
C ASN A 33 3.27 0.18 15.20
N GLY A 34 3.84 1.17 15.89
CA GLY A 34 5.02 1.00 16.76
C GLY A 34 5.96 2.19 16.71
N LYS A 35 6.95 2.25 17.63
CA LYS A 35 8.03 3.25 17.55
C LYS A 35 9.04 2.79 16.48
N PRO A 36 9.11 3.45 15.31
CA PRO A 36 10.12 3.11 14.31
C PRO A 36 11.51 3.41 14.87
N ASN A 37 12.48 2.53 14.62
CA ASN A 37 13.88 2.90 14.84
C ASN A 37 14.27 4.04 13.87
N LYS A 38 15.35 4.78 14.15
CA LYS A 38 15.79 5.91 13.33
C LYS A 38 15.95 5.57 11.84
N ARG A 39 16.37 4.35 11.49
CA ARG A 39 16.53 3.92 10.10
C ARG A 39 15.17 3.83 9.38
N ILE A 40 14.17 3.24 10.01
CA ILE A 40 12.81 3.07 9.44
C ILE A 40 12.10 4.43 9.28
N SER A 41 12.36 5.37 10.18
CA SER A 41 11.72 6.70 10.17
C SER A 41 11.95 7.50 8.89
N ASN A 42 13.07 7.26 8.21
CA ASN A 42 13.47 7.95 6.98
C ASN A 42 13.26 7.08 5.73
N THR A 43 12.87 5.82 5.90
CA THR A 43 12.63 4.91 4.79
C THR A 43 11.29 5.24 4.13
N LEU A 44 11.31 5.44 2.82
CA LEU A 44 10.10 5.63 2.00
C LEU A 44 9.81 4.36 1.21
N VAL A 45 8.53 4.14 0.91
CA VAL A 45 8.08 3.25 -0.16
C VAL A 45 7.58 4.09 -1.32
N ASP A 46 7.81 3.63 -2.56
CA ASP A 46 7.53 4.43 -3.74
C ASP A 46 6.02 4.70 -3.91
N PHE A 47 5.18 3.69 -3.73
CA PHE A 47 3.73 3.84 -3.76
C PHE A 47 3.01 3.02 -2.68
N VAL A 48 1.86 3.51 -2.23
CA VAL A 48 0.91 2.80 -1.37
C VAL A 48 -0.48 2.90 -1.97
N LEU A 49 -1.15 1.75 -2.08
CA LEU A 49 -2.51 1.66 -2.57
C LEU A 49 -3.44 1.50 -1.38
N ILE A 50 -4.49 2.31 -1.34
CA ILE A 50 -5.46 2.36 -0.26
C ILE A 50 -6.86 2.15 -0.84
N HIS A 51 -7.68 1.35 -0.16
CA HIS A 51 -9.07 1.16 -0.55
C HIS A 51 -9.87 2.47 -0.34
N PRO A 52 -10.59 2.97 -1.37
CA PRO A 52 -11.18 4.31 -1.33
C PRO A 52 -12.24 4.49 -0.25
N LEU A 53 -12.97 3.42 0.12
CA LEU A 53 -14.08 3.52 1.09
C LEU A 53 -13.68 3.20 2.53
N THR A 54 -12.69 2.33 2.72
CA THR A 54 -12.35 1.81 4.05
C THR A 54 -11.06 2.41 4.59
N ALA A 55 -10.34 3.19 3.76
CA ALA A 55 -9.00 3.68 4.04
C ALA A 55 -7.98 2.58 4.42
N GLN A 56 -8.31 1.31 4.14
CA GLN A 56 -7.42 0.18 4.40
C GLN A 56 -6.26 0.19 3.40
N ILE A 57 -5.03 0.00 3.87
CA ILE A 57 -3.87 -0.22 3.01
C ILE A 57 -4.03 -1.58 2.32
N LEU A 58 -4.09 -1.56 0.99
CA LEU A 58 -4.21 -2.75 0.14
C LEU A 58 -2.84 -3.38 -0.10
N CYS A 59 -1.86 -2.56 -0.48
CA CYS A 59 -0.48 -2.97 -0.68
C CYS A 59 0.44 -1.76 -0.79
N ALA A 60 1.74 -2.03 -0.78
CA ALA A 60 2.78 -1.08 -1.10
C ALA A 60 3.65 -1.58 -2.26
N VAL A 61 4.28 -0.66 -2.98
CA VAL A 61 5.09 -0.93 -4.16
C VAL A 61 6.40 -0.16 -4.09
N ASP A 62 7.51 -0.86 -4.25
CA ASP A 62 8.83 -0.27 -4.50
C ASP A 62 9.23 -0.54 -5.96
N LEU A 63 9.71 0.49 -6.63
CA LEU A 63 10.28 0.35 -7.97
C LEU A 63 11.77 0.03 -7.87
N TYR A 64 12.37 -0.69 -8.82
CA TYR A 64 13.82 -0.89 -8.82
C TYR A 64 14.42 -0.85 -10.22
N TYR A 65 15.67 -0.43 -10.33
CA TYR A 65 16.36 -0.36 -11.63
C TYR A 65 17.05 -1.69 -12.00
N ASN A 66 17.74 -2.30 -11.03
CA ASN A 66 18.55 -3.50 -11.22
C ASN A 66 18.51 -4.38 -9.96
N GLU A 67 19.16 -5.54 -9.99
CA GLU A 67 19.13 -6.48 -8.86
C GLU A 67 19.81 -5.95 -7.60
N GLU A 68 20.83 -5.10 -7.73
CA GLU A 68 21.51 -4.48 -6.60
C GLU A 68 20.58 -3.50 -5.86
N ASP A 69 19.88 -2.65 -6.62
CA ASP A 69 18.85 -1.75 -6.09
C ASP A 69 17.68 -2.54 -5.49
N LEU A 70 17.26 -3.63 -6.14
CA LEU A 70 16.27 -4.54 -5.57
C LEU A 70 16.74 -5.10 -4.23
N PHE A 71 17.98 -5.58 -4.12
CA PHE A 71 18.52 -6.10 -2.87
C PHE A 71 18.57 -5.04 -1.78
N ALA A 72 18.98 -3.81 -2.11
CA ALA A 72 19.00 -2.68 -1.19
C ALA A 72 17.59 -2.31 -0.70
N LYS A 73 16.61 -2.25 -1.62
CA LYS A 73 15.20 -1.98 -1.29
C LYS A 73 14.56 -3.12 -0.52
N ALA A 74 14.82 -4.36 -0.92
CA ALA A 74 14.37 -5.57 -0.26
C ALA A 74 15.16 -5.94 1.01
N SER A 75 16.04 -5.02 1.47
CA SER A 75 16.87 -5.22 2.64
C SER A 75 16.11 -5.75 3.85
N HIS A 76 16.85 -6.33 4.79
CA HIS A 76 16.36 -6.94 6.03
C HIS A 76 15.46 -6.02 6.89
N TYR A 77 15.26 -4.75 6.54
CA TYR A 77 14.36 -3.85 7.23
C TYR A 77 12.96 -3.81 6.62
N LYS A 78 12.80 -3.49 5.33
CA LYS A 78 11.46 -3.31 4.72
C LYS A 78 10.67 -4.61 4.74
N LYS A 79 11.25 -5.70 4.21
CA LYS A 79 10.51 -6.95 4.04
C LYS A 79 9.95 -7.51 5.37
N PRO A 80 10.71 -7.56 6.48
CA PRO A 80 10.15 -8.01 7.76
C PRO A 80 9.10 -7.06 8.34
N ILE A 81 9.26 -5.75 8.17
CA ILE A 81 8.29 -4.75 8.65
C ILE A 81 6.94 -4.91 7.97
N PHE A 82 6.94 -4.96 6.64
CA PHE A 82 5.71 -5.14 5.86
C PHE A 82 5.05 -6.50 6.14
N LYS A 83 5.87 -7.55 6.35
CA LYS A 83 5.38 -8.87 6.79
C LYS A 83 4.70 -8.80 8.16
N LEU A 84 5.30 -8.12 9.14
CA LEU A 84 4.72 -7.94 10.48
C LEU A 84 3.43 -7.12 10.45
N ALA A 85 3.41 -6.06 9.63
CA ALA A 85 2.23 -5.22 9.43
C ALA A 85 1.12 -5.88 8.61
N GLN A 86 1.36 -7.07 8.05
CA GLN A 86 0.46 -7.78 7.14
C GLN A 86 0.07 -6.94 5.91
N ILE A 87 1.00 -6.09 5.45
CA ILE A 87 0.83 -5.28 4.24
C ILE A 87 1.65 -5.93 3.12
N PRO A 88 1.02 -6.35 2.00
CA PRO A 88 1.75 -6.85 0.84
C PRO A 88 2.71 -5.78 0.29
N LEU A 89 3.97 -6.15 0.07
CA LEU A 89 4.98 -5.29 -0.55
C LEU A 89 5.46 -5.93 -1.86
N TYR A 90 5.24 -5.22 -2.96
CA TYR A 90 5.65 -5.65 -4.30
C TYR A 90 6.85 -4.86 -4.78
N TYR A 91 7.78 -5.54 -5.45
CA TYR A 91 8.92 -4.90 -6.11
C TYR A 91 8.70 -4.99 -7.62
N ILE A 92 8.70 -3.85 -8.30
CA ILE A 92 8.45 -3.78 -9.75
C ILE A 92 9.66 -3.15 -10.43
N GLN A 93 10.20 -3.83 -11.43
CA GLN A 93 11.32 -3.28 -12.19
C GLN A 93 10.86 -2.07 -13.01
N ILE A 94 11.68 -1.02 -13.04
CA ILE A 94 11.49 0.13 -13.91
C ILE A 94 11.67 -0.31 -15.37
N LYS A 95 10.71 0.09 -16.21
CA LYS A 95 10.69 -0.22 -17.63
C LYS A 95 10.22 1.00 -18.43
N PRO A 96 10.66 1.15 -19.69
CA PRO A 96 10.13 2.18 -20.59
C PRO A 96 8.61 2.07 -20.79
N SER A 97 8.11 0.83 -20.80
CA SER A 97 6.69 0.51 -20.96
C SER A 97 6.28 -0.62 -20.03
N TYR A 98 5.09 -0.50 -19.45
CA TYR A 98 4.49 -1.51 -18.59
C TYR A 98 3.35 -2.24 -19.29
N THR A 99 3.10 -3.47 -18.87
CA THR A 99 2.03 -4.34 -19.32
C THR A 99 1.16 -4.75 -18.13
N SER A 100 -0.04 -5.26 -18.40
CA SER A 100 -0.91 -5.74 -17.32
C SER A 100 -0.28 -6.89 -16.52
N ALA A 101 0.65 -7.65 -17.11
CA ALA A 101 1.39 -8.69 -16.40
C ALA A 101 2.31 -8.12 -15.30
N ASP A 102 2.90 -6.94 -15.53
CA ASP A 102 3.81 -6.31 -14.56
C ASP A 102 3.08 -5.93 -13.27
N ILE A 103 1.80 -5.54 -13.37
CA ILE A 103 0.98 -5.13 -12.21
C ILE A 103 -0.03 -6.21 -11.78
N TYR A 104 -0.01 -7.38 -12.41
CA TYR A 104 -0.97 -8.45 -12.12
C TYR A 104 -1.03 -8.79 -10.62
N PRO A 105 0.10 -8.95 -9.90
CA PRO A 105 0.07 -9.22 -8.45
C PRO A 105 -0.65 -8.13 -7.64
N ILE A 106 -0.50 -6.87 -8.05
CA ILE A 106 -1.14 -5.72 -7.40
C ILE A 106 -2.65 -5.76 -7.67
N THR A 107 -3.06 -5.90 -8.93
CA THR A 107 -4.48 -5.93 -9.29
C THR A 107 -5.21 -7.12 -8.67
N LYS A 108 -4.54 -8.27 -8.57
CA LYS A 108 -5.06 -9.44 -7.86
C LYS A 108 -5.24 -9.16 -6.36
N ALA A 109 -4.25 -8.54 -5.71
CA ALA A 109 -4.37 -8.16 -4.30
C ALA A 109 -5.56 -7.22 -4.03
N ILE A 110 -5.81 -6.26 -4.94
CA ILE A 110 -6.96 -5.35 -4.86
C ILE A 110 -8.28 -6.13 -4.99
N GLN A 111 -8.35 -7.13 -5.88
CA GLN A 111 -9.54 -7.97 -6.06
C GLN A 111 -9.78 -8.91 -4.86
N ASP A 112 -8.71 -9.49 -4.33
CA ASP A 112 -8.75 -10.44 -3.21
C ASP A 112 -8.97 -9.74 -1.86
N ALA A 113 -8.77 -8.42 -1.80
CA ALA A 113 -9.08 -7.61 -0.63
C ALA A 113 -10.59 -7.62 -0.38
N LYS A 114 -11.05 -8.66 0.32
CA LYS A 114 -12.39 -8.70 0.90
C LYS A 114 -12.54 -7.44 1.74
N LEU A 115 -13.60 -6.68 1.48
CA LEU A 115 -14.07 -5.62 2.39
C LEU A 115 -14.25 -6.26 3.77
N LYS A 116 -13.22 -6.22 4.61
CA LYS A 116 -13.40 -6.39 6.03
C LYS A 116 -14.11 -5.11 6.42
N SER A 117 -15.43 -5.17 6.55
CA SER A 117 -16.21 -4.10 7.15
C SER A 117 -15.58 -3.84 8.52
N VAL A 118 -14.79 -2.78 8.61
CA VAL A 118 -14.38 -2.25 9.90
C VAL A 118 -15.67 -1.64 10.44
N VAL A 119 -16.35 -2.37 11.30
CA VAL A 119 -17.32 -1.78 12.20
C VAL A 119 -16.50 -0.84 13.08
N LEU A 120 -16.36 0.41 12.64
CA LEU A 120 -15.97 1.51 13.53
C LEU A 120 -17.01 1.51 14.63
N ASP A 121 -16.55 1.29 15.87
CA ASP A 121 -17.37 1.13 17.08
C ASP A 121 -18.67 1.92 17.00
N LYS A 122 -19.76 1.22 16.73
CA LYS A 122 -21.07 1.78 17.03
C LYS A 122 -21.14 1.88 18.55
N LYS A 123 -20.86 3.06 19.09
CA LYS A 123 -21.63 3.53 20.25
C LYS A 123 -23.09 3.61 19.79
N ILE A 124 -23.82 2.50 19.89
CA ILE A 124 -25.28 2.55 19.92
C ILE A 124 -25.63 2.86 21.36
N GLU A 125 -25.82 4.13 21.68
CA GLU A 125 -26.61 4.49 22.86
C GLU A 125 -28.07 4.26 22.49
N ILE A 126 -28.60 3.07 22.84
CA ILE A 126 -30.05 2.86 22.88
C ILE A 126 -30.52 3.53 24.16
N VAL A 127 -30.97 4.78 24.05
CA VAL A 127 -31.75 5.42 25.11
C VAL A 127 -33.08 4.70 25.16
N GLN A 128 -33.30 3.94 26.24
CA GLN A 128 -34.59 3.38 26.58
C GLN A 128 -35.63 4.49 26.65
N THR A 129 -36.73 4.34 25.91
CA THR A 129 -38.00 4.95 26.29
C THR A 129 -38.96 3.82 26.61
N ALA A 130 -39.03 3.51 27.91
CA ALA A 130 -40.18 2.82 28.46
C ALA A 130 -41.38 3.76 28.32
N ALA A 131 -42.41 3.34 27.61
CA ALA A 131 -43.71 3.99 27.63
C ALA A 131 -44.74 2.95 28.09
N LYS A 132 -45.28 3.26 29.27
CA LYS A 132 -46.40 2.70 30.05
C LYS A 132 -47.37 1.75 29.33
#